data_AF-A0A7Z2JB78-F1
#
_entry.id   AF-A0A7Z2JB78-F1
#
_cell.length_a   1.000
_cell.length_b   1.000
_cell.length_c   1.000
_cell.angle_alpha   90.00
_cell.angle_beta   90.00
_cell.angle_gamma   90.00
#
_symmetry.space_group_name_H-M   'P 1'
#
loop_
_entity.id
_entity.type
_entity.pdbx_description
1 polymer ?
#
loop_
_entity_poly.entity_id
_entity_poly.type
_entity_poly.pdbx_seq_one_letter_code
_entity_poly.pdbx_strand_id
1 'polypeptide(L)'
;MIEHWRLVCTFFRERVMMGKFEKTLDAVATLVSDTTTNISQAAATALVMQEFVDLTLPKLTQAQCAEIHVQLRQVLEDRMSLMDHMTLPANYHSVFLDKASDVLRRLERNIGLGY
;
A
#
# COMPACT_ATOMS: atom_id res chain seq x y z
N MET A 1 -9.21 26.40 53.72
CA MET A 1 -8.38 27.00 52.66
C MET A 1 -7.61 25.95 51.85
N ILE A 2 -6.94 24.97 52.49
CA ILE A 2 -6.14 23.92 51.82
C ILE A 2 -6.99 22.96 50.96
N GLU A 3 -8.14 22.54 51.44
CA GLU A 3 -9.08 21.64 50.72
C GLU A 3 -9.59 22.25 49.41
N HIS A 4 -9.88 23.55 49.42
CA HIS A 4 -10.32 24.28 48.21
C HIS A 4 -9.22 24.31 47.14
N TRP A 5 -7.96 24.50 47.55
CA TRP A 5 -6.83 24.46 46.63
C TRP A 5 -6.60 23.07 46.03
N ARG A 6 -6.78 21.99 46.81
CA ARG A 6 -6.72 20.61 46.31
C ARG A 6 -7.77 20.32 45.24
N LEU A 7 -9.01 20.73 45.46
CA LEU A 7 -10.09 20.54 44.47
C LEU A 7 -9.81 21.29 43.17
N VAL A 8 -9.30 22.52 43.26
CA VAL A 8 -8.90 23.31 42.08
C VAL A 8 -7.76 22.63 41.32
N CYS A 9 -6.74 22.11 42.01
CA CYS A 9 -5.64 21.39 41.36
C CYS A 9 -6.10 20.09 40.67
N THR A 10 -7.02 19.33 41.29
CA THR A 10 -7.57 18.10 40.70
C THR A 10 -8.39 18.42 39.46
N PHE A 11 -9.30 19.39 39.55
CA PHE A 11 -10.12 19.82 38.42
C PHE A 11 -9.28 20.34 37.24
N PHE A 12 -8.23 21.12 37.54
CA PHE A 12 -7.29 21.59 36.52
C PHE A 12 -6.53 20.43 35.85
N ARG A 13 -6.06 19.46 36.64
CA ARG A 13 -5.39 18.26 36.12
C ARG A 13 -6.31 17.44 35.21
N GLU A 14 -7.56 17.22 35.61
CA GLU A 14 -8.55 16.48 34.82
C GLU A 14 -8.84 17.20 33.49
N ARG A 15 -9.04 18.51 33.50
CA ARG A 15 -9.21 19.30 32.26
C ARG A 15 -8.00 19.21 31.33
N VAL A 16 -6.78 19.28 31.87
CA VAL A 16 -5.56 19.13 31.08
C VAL A 16 -5.45 17.72 30.48
N MET A 17 -5.83 16.68 31.22
CA MET A 17 -5.84 15.30 30.73
C MET A 17 -6.89 15.09 29.63
N MET A 18 -8.10 15.60 29.81
CA MET A 18 -9.16 15.54 28.80
C MET A 18 -8.75 16.25 27.51
N GLY A 19 -8.15 17.44 27.59
CA GLY A 19 -7.65 18.15 26.42
C GLY A 19 -6.49 17.46 25.69
N LYS A 20 -5.71 16.59 26.37
CA LYS A 20 -4.72 15.74 25.71
C LYS A 20 -5.39 14.55 25.00
N PHE A 21 -6.39 13.95 25.63
CA PHE A 21 -7.14 12.84 25.06
C PHE A 21 -7.89 13.23 23.79
N GLU A 22 -8.56 14.39 23.79
CA GLU A 22 -9.23 14.95 22.61
C GLU A 22 -8.24 15.16 21.45
N LYS A 23 -7.07 15.76 21.73
CA LYS A 23 -6.02 15.93 20.71
C LYS A 23 -5.49 14.61 20.16
N THR A 24 -5.34 13.59 20.99
CA THR A 24 -4.94 12.26 20.51
C THR A 24 -6.02 11.60 19.67
N LEU A 25 -7.29 11.77 20.02
CA LEU A 25 -8.41 11.27 19.22
C LEU A 25 -8.48 11.97 17.86
N ASP A 26 -8.33 13.29 17.82
CA ASP A 26 -8.29 14.06 16.57
C ASP A 26 -7.12 13.63 15.67
N ALA A 27 -5.95 13.41 16.27
CA ALA A 27 -4.77 12.93 15.54
C ALA A 27 -5.00 11.52 14.96
N VAL A 28 -5.61 10.61 15.73
CA VAL A 28 -5.97 9.27 15.26
C VAL A 28 -7.04 9.35 14.18
N ALA A 29 -8.07 10.19 14.33
CA ALA A 29 -9.11 10.38 13.34
C ALA A 29 -8.53 10.90 12.01
N THR A 30 -7.61 11.85 12.08
CA THR A 30 -6.88 12.37 10.91
C THR A 30 -6.05 11.29 10.26
N LEU A 31 -5.25 10.55 11.04
CA LEU A 31 -4.42 9.45 10.52
C LEU A 31 -5.26 8.37 9.83
N VAL A 32 -6.40 8.00 10.42
CA VAL A 32 -7.33 7.01 9.84
C VAL A 32 -7.94 7.55 8.55
N SER A 33 -8.35 8.82 8.51
CA SER A 33 -8.89 9.46 7.31
C SER A 33 -7.87 9.50 6.17
N ASP A 34 -6.64 9.92 6.46
CA ASP A 34 -5.54 10.00 5.48
C ASP A 34 -5.14 8.61 4.99
N THR A 35 -5.02 7.65 5.91
CA THR A 35 -4.72 6.25 5.56
C THR A 35 -5.82 5.65 4.68
N THR A 36 -7.08 5.91 4.99
CA THR A 36 -8.23 5.44 4.20
C THR A 36 -8.20 6.04 2.80
N THR A 37 -7.89 7.33 2.67
CA THR A 37 -7.76 8.00 1.38
C THR A 37 -6.64 7.39 0.55
N ASN A 38 -5.47 7.18 1.16
CA ASN A 38 -4.31 6.58 0.48
C ASN A 38 -4.59 5.14 0.04
N ILE A 39 -5.23 4.33 0.89
CA ILE A 39 -5.63 2.96 0.54
C ILE A 39 -6.66 2.99 -0.60
N SER A 40 -7.63 3.89 -0.55
CA SER A 40 -8.65 4.02 -1.59
C SER A 40 -8.05 4.39 -2.95
N GLN A 41 -7.10 5.34 -2.96
CA GLN A 41 -6.36 5.70 -4.16
C GLN A 41 -5.53 4.53 -4.70
N ALA A 42 -4.76 3.87 -3.84
CA ALA A 42 -3.96 2.71 -4.23
C ALA A 42 -4.82 1.57 -4.80
N ALA A 43 -5.96 1.28 -4.16
CA ALA A 43 -6.91 0.27 -4.62
C ALA A 43 -7.53 0.66 -5.98
N ALA A 44 -7.96 1.91 -6.14
CA ALA A 44 -8.50 2.40 -7.40
C ALA A 44 -7.46 2.32 -8.53
N THR A 45 -6.21 2.72 -8.28
CA THR A 45 -5.12 2.58 -9.24
C THR A 45 -4.86 1.12 -9.60
N ALA A 46 -4.82 0.23 -8.61
CA ALA A 46 -4.62 -1.20 -8.85
C ALA A 46 -5.72 -1.79 -9.74
N LEU A 47 -6.99 -1.44 -9.50
CA LEU A 47 -8.11 -1.87 -10.33
C LEU A 47 -8.01 -1.34 -11.76
N VAL A 48 -7.72 -0.04 -11.94
CA VAL A 48 -7.56 0.55 -13.28
C VAL A 48 -6.40 -0.10 -14.05
N MET A 49 -5.28 -0.36 -13.38
CA MET A 49 -4.13 -1.03 -14.02
C MET A 49 -4.43 -2.48 -14.36
N GLN A 50 -5.16 -3.19 -13.50
CA GLN A 50 -5.61 -4.55 -13.78
C GLN A 50 -6.50 -4.59 -15.03
N GLU A 51 -7.53 -3.74 -15.10
CA GLU A 51 -8.42 -3.64 -16.27
C GLU A 51 -7.66 -3.23 -17.54
N PHE A 52 -6.70 -2.32 -17.41
CA PHE A 52 -5.84 -1.93 -18.52
C PHE A 52 -5.03 -3.12 -19.05
N VAL A 53 -4.42 -3.91 -18.17
CA VAL A 53 -3.69 -5.12 -18.56
C VAL A 53 -4.63 -6.14 -19.19
N ASP A 54 -5.82 -6.35 -18.62
CA ASP A 54 -6.83 -7.28 -19.15
C ASP A 54 -7.30 -6.92 -20.56
N LEU A 55 -7.41 -5.62 -20.86
CA LEU A 55 -7.81 -5.10 -22.17
C LEU A 55 -6.67 -5.06 -23.20
N THR A 56 -5.45 -4.80 -22.75
CA THR A 56 -4.29 -4.61 -23.65
C THR A 56 -3.60 -5.91 -23.98
N LEU A 57 -3.42 -6.78 -23.00
CA LEU A 57 -2.63 -7.99 -23.12
C LEU A 57 -3.09 -8.90 -24.29
N PRO A 58 -4.40 -9.14 -24.53
CA PRO A 58 -4.86 -9.95 -25.68
C PRO A 58 -4.63 -9.29 -27.05
N LYS A 59 -4.37 -7.98 -27.08
CA LYS A 59 -4.17 -7.21 -28.33
C LYS A 59 -2.70 -7.08 -28.71
N LEU A 60 -1.80 -7.49 -27.83
CA LEU A 60 -0.36 -7.45 -28.08
C LEU A 60 0.05 -8.61 -28.99
N THR A 61 1.01 -8.34 -29.87
CA THR A 61 1.65 -9.38 -30.66
C THR A 61 2.57 -10.23 -29.80
N GLN A 62 2.85 -11.46 -30.24
CA GLN A 62 3.76 -12.38 -29.55
C GLN A 62 5.15 -11.76 -29.29
N ALA A 63 5.69 -11.02 -30.26
CA ALA A 63 6.98 -10.34 -30.15
C ALA A 63 6.95 -9.24 -29.08
N GLN A 64 5.87 -8.44 -29.02
CA GLN A 64 5.70 -7.41 -27.98
C GLN A 64 5.54 -8.05 -26.60
N CYS A 65 4.80 -9.15 -26.48
CA CYS A 65 4.69 -9.87 -25.22
C CYS A 65 6.04 -10.38 -24.73
N ALA A 66 6.89 -10.91 -25.64
CA ALA A 66 8.22 -11.41 -25.30
C ALA A 66 9.15 -10.27 -24.84
N GLU A 67 9.13 -9.14 -25.56
CA GLU A 67 9.90 -7.95 -25.19
C GLU A 67 9.46 -7.41 -23.82
N ILE A 68 8.15 -7.25 -23.61
CA ILE A 68 7.59 -6.76 -22.34
C ILE A 68 7.90 -7.74 -21.20
N HIS A 69 7.86 -9.05 -21.42
CA HIS A 69 8.19 -10.04 -20.40
C HIS A 69 9.62 -9.88 -19.88
N VAL A 70 10.59 -9.77 -20.80
CA VAL A 70 12.00 -9.57 -20.44
C VAL A 70 12.20 -8.25 -19.70
N GLN A 71 11.64 -7.16 -20.21
CA GLN A 71 11.77 -5.84 -19.58
C GLN A 71 11.09 -5.80 -18.20
N LEU A 72 9.88 -6.34 -18.09
CA LEU A 72 9.14 -6.36 -16.83
C LEU A 72 9.89 -7.18 -15.78
N ARG A 73 10.43 -8.34 -16.16
CA ARG A 73 11.24 -9.16 -15.24
C ARG A 73 12.43 -8.38 -14.70
N GLN A 74 13.20 -7.72 -15.56
CA GLN A 74 14.34 -6.91 -15.14
C GLN A 74 13.93 -5.81 -14.17
N VAL A 75 12.88 -5.05 -14.51
CA VAL A 75 12.40 -3.96 -13.64
C VAL A 75 11.93 -4.48 -12.28
N LEU A 76 11.29 -5.66 -12.24
CA LEU A 76 10.85 -6.27 -10.98
C LEU A 76 12.04 -6.73 -10.12
N GLU A 77 13.06 -7.33 -10.73
CA GLU A 77 14.30 -7.73 -10.05
C GLU A 77 15.03 -6.50 -9.48
N ASP A 78 15.13 -5.41 -10.26
CA ASP A 78 15.72 -4.14 -9.81
C ASP A 78 14.92 -3.54 -8.63
N ARG A 79 13.58 -3.60 -8.69
CA ARG A 79 12.71 -3.13 -7.60
C ARG A 79 12.84 -3.96 -6.35
N MET A 80 12.97 -5.27 -6.47
CA MET A 80 13.23 -6.15 -5.32
C MET A 80 14.56 -5.82 -4.65
N SER A 81 15.62 -5.57 -5.42
CA SER A 81 16.91 -5.17 -4.85
C SER A 81 16.81 -3.87 -4.04
N LEU A 82 15.97 -2.92 -4.47
CA LEU A 82 15.70 -1.70 -3.69
C LEU A 82 14.89 -1.97 -2.41
N MET A 83 14.02 -2.97 -2.44
CA MET A 83 13.15 -3.34 -1.31
C MET A 83 13.89 -4.07 -0.20
N ASP A 84 14.98 -4.78 -0.50
CA ASP A 84 15.81 -5.49 0.49
C ASP A 84 16.36 -4.55 1.59
N HIS A 85 16.46 -3.26 1.30
CA HIS A 85 16.93 -2.24 2.23
C HIS A 85 15.81 -1.50 2.98
N MET A 86 14.55 -1.83 2.70
CA MET A 86 13.38 -1.15 3.28
C MET A 86 12.71 -1.97 4.38
N THR A 87 12.23 -1.30 5.42
CA THR A 87 11.39 -1.95 6.44
C THR A 87 9.97 -2.10 5.89
N LEU A 88 9.68 -3.28 5.34
CA LEU A 88 8.38 -3.60 4.76
C LEU A 88 7.58 -4.55 5.65
N PRO A 89 6.23 -4.53 5.56
CA PRO A 89 5.40 -5.53 6.22
C PRO A 89 5.83 -6.96 5.85
N ALA A 90 5.74 -7.90 6.79
CA ALA A 90 6.25 -9.26 6.63
C ALA A 90 5.70 -10.00 5.40
N ASN A 91 4.46 -9.71 5.00
CA ASN A 91 3.80 -10.31 3.85
C ASN A 91 3.96 -9.50 2.55
N TYR A 92 4.62 -8.34 2.58
CA TYR A 92 4.68 -7.46 1.41
C TYR A 92 5.46 -8.12 0.26
N HIS A 93 6.61 -8.71 0.56
CA HIS A 93 7.44 -9.39 -0.44
C HIS A 93 6.70 -10.56 -1.12
N SER A 94 5.98 -11.37 -0.35
CA SER A 94 5.23 -12.49 -0.92
C SER A 94 4.09 -12.00 -1.80
N VAL A 95 3.31 -11.02 -1.36
CA VAL A 95 2.21 -10.44 -2.16
C VAL A 95 2.73 -9.79 -3.44
N PHE A 96 3.86 -9.07 -3.36
CA PHE A 96 4.51 -8.48 -4.53
C PHE A 96 4.93 -9.54 -5.55
N LEU A 97 5.63 -10.59 -5.09
CA LEU A 97 6.09 -11.69 -5.93
C LEU A 97 4.94 -12.46 -6.57
N ASP A 98 3.86 -12.72 -5.82
CA ASP A 98 2.68 -13.40 -6.33
C ASP A 98 2.04 -12.61 -7.47
N LYS A 99 1.88 -11.29 -7.30
CA LYS A 99 1.33 -10.41 -8.34
C LYS A 99 2.24 -10.26 -9.56
N ALA A 100 3.53 -10.11 -9.34
CA ALA A 100 4.54 -10.08 -10.40
C ALA A 100 4.50 -11.37 -11.24
N SER A 101 4.48 -12.52 -10.56
CA SER A 101 4.45 -13.83 -11.20
C SER A 101 3.18 -14.05 -12.01
N ASP A 102 2.02 -13.58 -11.51
CA ASP A 102 0.76 -13.68 -12.26
C ASP A 102 0.83 -12.94 -13.60
N VAL A 103 1.30 -11.69 -13.60
CA VAL A 103 1.44 -10.89 -14.84
C VAL A 103 2.44 -11.53 -15.81
N LEU A 104 3.59 -12.00 -15.32
CA LEU A 104 4.59 -12.68 -16.16
C LEU A 104 4.03 -13.97 -16.79
N ARG A 105 3.32 -14.80 -16.03
CA ARG A 105 2.67 -16.01 -16.58
C ARG A 105 1.62 -15.69 -17.62
N ARG A 106 0.89 -14.58 -17.45
CA ARG A 106 -0.08 -14.11 -18.45
C ARG A 106 0.60 -13.69 -19.75
N LEU A 107 1.75 -13.03 -19.67
CA LEU A 107 2.58 -12.73 -20.84
C LEU A 107 3.09 -14.01 -21.51
N GLU A 108 3.63 -14.96 -20.74
CA GLU A 108 4.14 -16.26 -21.24
C GLU A 108 3.10 -17.04 -22.06
N ARG A 109 1.85 -17.08 -21.59
CA ARG A 109 0.74 -17.71 -22.32
C ARG A 109 0.53 -17.09 -23.71
N ASN A 110 0.64 -15.77 -23.82
CA ASN A 110 0.46 -15.07 -25.09
C ASN A 110 1.73 -15.09 -25.98
N ILE A 111 2.89 -15.40 -25.40
CA ILE A 111 4.10 -15.71 -26.17
C ILE A 111 3.99 -17.12 -26.79
N GLY A 112 2.99 -17.93 -26.42
CA GLY A 112 2.89 -19.32 -26.89
C GLY A 112 3.93 -20.25 -26.26
N LEU A 113 4.50 -19.85 -25.11
CA LEU A 113 5.40 -20.68 -24.30
C LEU A 113 4.64 -21.49 -23.22
N GLY A 114 3.31 -21.45 -23.24
CA GLY A 114 2.47 -22.26 -22.35
C GLY A 114 2.35 -23.70 -22.87
N TYR A 115 2.92 -24.65 -22.13
CA TYR A 115 2.41 -26.03 -22.10
C TYR A 115 0.98 -26.05 -21.53
#